data_AF-A0A2S6FQV1-F1
#
_entry.id   AF-A0A2S6FQV1-F1
#
_cell.length_a   1.000
_cell.length_b   1.000
_cell.length_c   1.000
_cell.angle_alpha   90.00
_cell.angle_beta   90.00
_cell.angle_gamma   90.00
#
_symmetry.space_group_name_H-M   'P 1'
#
loop_
_entity.id
_entity.type
_entity.pdbx_description
1 polymer ?
#
loop_
_entity_poly.entity_id
_entity_poly.type
_entity_poly.pdbx_seq_one_letter_code
_entity_poly.pdbx_strand_id
1 'polypeptide(L)'
;MNTALVLGLLLFGGLSLSVQALPLSLSESAGKRLYREGVSASGEPIMARVGASNMVLPATSLPCANCHGEDGLGRPEGGVRPPDLSWSRLASSHGQQHINGRSYPAYSDSTLARAVQEGRDPGNNRLDPSMPRFVLSMNDQRNLTAYLKRLAEDRDPGLTPDSLHLGTLLPGTGPLSDESVTVAAVLKGCVTRINEAGGIHGRQLRLTILDPGTDRASAEKALDRLIDEEQVFALIAPLAPALDMDLAVRLERAGIPLIGPLSLQGTPHASPQIFEPLPGLREQLIALADYAGASLRVLQGPTLIAYPDESGQRLAAQELGQYLQGHAWQKVRLQAYDPSGEDLPLGSRSVFYLGTSSGFSRLAERLQTAGQVPYLFATSNQVAGNLTQVPSGFSRRVFLAYPFVPSDWTQAGRLALTQLREHQGLGGQHAILQVGAFSSMMLLSEGMKQAGRDASREKLVSALEGLHDFDTGLTPLMSFGPGRRLGLSGAHIVTVDLPDQRFYLVAPYKPVVATP
;
A
#
# COMPACT_ATOMS: atom_id res chain seq x y z
N MET A 1 -5.93 -74.19 3.96
CA MET A 1 -5.47 -73.86 2.59
C MET A 1 -6.72 -73.52 1.80
N ASN A 2 -7.05 -72.33 1.31
CA ASN A 2 -6.39 -71.02 1.11
C ASN A 2 -7.50 -69.96 1.25
N THR A 3 -7.46 -69.03 2.21
CA THR A 3 -6.94 -67.64 2.14
C THR A 3 -7.45 -66.79 0.97
N ALA A 4 -8.25 -65.80 1.35
CA ALA A 4 -8.85 -64.72 0.56
C ALA A 4 -7.82 -63.68 0.09
N LEU A 5 -8.16 -62.95 -0.98
CA LEU A 5 -7.38 -61.81 -1.47
C LEU A 5 -8.34 -60.64 -1.74
N VAL A 6 -8.37 -59.69 -0.80
CA VAL A 6 -9.01 -58.37 -0.92
C VAL A 6 -7.93 -57.39 -1.38
N LEU A 7 -8.17 -56.72 -2.50
CA LEU A 7 -7.27 -55.72 -3.07
C LEU A 7 -7.50 -54.38 -2.35
N GLY A 8 -6.56 -53.96 -1.51
CA GLY A 8 -6.56 -52.64 -0.87
C GLY A 8 -5.93 -51.58 -1.77
N LEU A 9 -6.70 -50.57 -2.16
CA LEU A 9 -6.22 -49.36 -2.82
C LEU A 9 -5.50 -48.48 -1.77
N LEU A 10 -4.18 -48.32 -1.90
CA LEU A 10 -3.40 -47.36 -1.12
C LEU A 10 -3.55 -45.96 -1.72
N LEU A 11 -4.37 -45.13 -1.06
CA LEU A 11 -4.40 -43.67 -1.24
C LEU A 11 -3.08 -43.07 -0.70
N PHE A 12 -2.17 -42.72 -1.60
CA PHE A 12 -1.07 -41.80 -1.27
C PHE A 12 -1.63 -40.40 -1.09
N GLY A 13 -1.96 -40.04 0.15
CA GLY A 13 -2.20 -38.66 0.54
C GLY A 13 -0.89 -37.87 0.41
N GLY A 14 -0.81 -37.00 -0.59
CA GLY A 14 0.26 -36.02 -0.72
C GLY A 14 0.17 -35.01 0.41
N LEU A 15 0.96 -35.21 1.46
CA LEU A 15 1.31 -34.16 2.42
C LEU A 15 2.18 -33.15 1.66
N SER A 16 1.56 -32.09 1.16
CA SER A 16 2.26 -30.88 0.76
C SER A 16 2.94 -30.29 2.00
N LEU A 17 4.17 -30.69 2.26
CA LEU A 17 5.05 -30.01 3.20
C LEU A 17 5.33 -28.62 2.61
N SER A 18 4.52 -27.64 3.00
CA SER A 18 4.88 -26.24 2.87
C SER A 18 6.22 -26.08 3.60
N VAL A 19 7.29 -25.87 2.83
CA VAL A 19 8.59 -25.46 3.38
C VAL A 19 8.40 -24.05 3.92
N GLN A 20 7.89 -23.94 5.14
CA GLN A 20 7.94 -22.70 5.89
C GLN A 20 9.42 -22.43 6.19
N ALA A 21 9.88 -21.22 5.89
CA ALA A 21 11.21 -20.80 6.29
C ALA A 21 11.30 -20.96 7.82
N LEU A 22 12.23 -21.78 8.30
CA LEU A 22 12.43 -21.98 9.74
C LEU A 22 12.63 -20.61 10.41
N PRO A 23 11.92 -20.33 11.52
CA PRO A 23 12.06 -19.07 12.23
C PRO A 23 13.50 -18.91 12.72
N LEU A 24 14.00 -17.68 12.69
CA LEU A 24 15.33 -17.37 13.19
C LEU A 24 15.42 -17.70 14.69
N SER A 25 16.52 -18.34 15.10
CA SER A 25 16.87 -18.48 16.51
C SER A 25 17.04 -17.11 17.18
N LEU A 26 17.09 -17.08 18.52
CA LEU A 26 17.32 -15.84 19.26
C LEU A 26 18.63 -15.14 18.87
N SER A 27 19.68 -15.91 18.58
CA SER A 27 20.98 -15.39 18.17
C SER A 27 20.94 -14.82 16.75
N GLU A 28 20.31 -15.53 15.81
CA GLU A 28 20.11 -15.05 14.43
C GLU A 28 19.20 -13.81 14.39
N SER A 29 18.13 -13.78 15.18
CA SER A 29 17.23 -12.62 15.29
C SER A 29 17.94 -11.40 15.86
N ALA A 30 18.78 -11.57 16.89
CA ALA A 30 19.62 -10.50 17.41
C ALA A 30 20.67 -10.05 16.37
N GLY A 31 21.25 -10.98 15.61
CA GLY A 31 22.18 -10.69 14.53
C GLY A 31 21.53 -9.94 13.37
N LYS A 32 20.27 -10.25 13.06
CA LYS A 32 19.45 -9.54 12.06
C LYS A 32 19.25 -8.09 12.44
N ARG A 33 18.82 -7.82 13.68
CA ARG A 33 18.67 -6.45 14.19
C ARG A 33 20.00 -5.69 14.15
N LEU A 34 21.09 -6.33 14.55
CA LEU A 34 22.41 -5.72 14.45
C LEU A 34 22.77 -5.36 13.01
N TYR A 35 22.56 -6.28 12.08
CA TYR A 35 22.85 -6.11 10.66
C TYR A 35 22.01 -5.01 9.99
N ARG A 36 20.69 -4.99 10.26
CA ARG A 36 19.73 -4.10 9.61
C ARG A 36 19.59 -2.74 10.28
N GLU A 37 19.68 -2.71 11.61
CA GLU A 37 19.36 -1.53 12.41
C GLU A 37 20.56 -0.99 13.18
N GLY A 38 21.67 -1.74 13.28
CA GLY A 38 22.85 -1.30 14.03
C GLY A 38 22.65 -1.33 15.55
N VAL A 39 21.78 -2.23 16.03
CA VAL A 39 21.40 -2.34 17.45
C VAL A 39 21.81 -3.71 18.01
N SER A 40 22.31 -3.74 19.24
CA SER A 40 22.71 -4.97 19.93
C SER A 40 21.51 -5.82 20.37
N ALA A 41 21.79 -7.00 20.92
CA ALA A 41 20.74 -7.84 21.50
C ALA A 41 19.94 -7.15 22.63
N SER A 42 20.54 -6.18 23.33
CA SER A 42 19.90 -5.45 24.44
C SER A 42 19.05 -4.26 23.99
N GLY A 43 19.04 -3.93 22.68
CA GLY A 43 18.34 -2.75 22.17
C GLY A 43 19.19 -1.46 22.16
N GLU A 44 20.44 -1.53 22.60
CA GLU A 44 21.35 -0.39 22.59
C GLU A 44 22.10 -0.28 21.25
N PRO A 45 22.28 0.93 20.69
CA PRO A 45 23.09 1.12 19.48
C PRO A 45 24.53 0.61 19.68
N ILE A 46 25.04 -0.17 18.73
CA ILE A 46 26.48 -0.47 18.68
C ILE A 46 27.23 0.72 18.06
N MET A 47 28.52 0.86 18.35
CA MET A 47 29.33 1.95 17.79
C MET A 47 30.14 1.47 16.60
N ALA A 48 30.36 2.36 15.62
CA ALA A 48 31.21 2.11 14.47
C ALA A 48 32.25 3.23 14.30
N ARG A 49 33.46 2.87 13.90
CA ARG A 49 34.51 3.81 13.49
C ARG A 49 34.49 3.95 11.97
N VAL A 50 34.46 5.18 11.48
CA VAL A 50 34.26 5.49 10.06
C VAL A 50 35.35 6.40 9.53
N GLY A 51 35.79 6.13 8.30
CA GLY A 51 36.73 6.96 7.56
C GLY A 51 38.15 6.95 8.11
N ALA A 52 39.03 7.71 7.47
CA ALA A 52 40.44 7.80 7.84
C ALA A 52 40.67 8.45 9.22
N SER A 53 39.72 9.27 9.69
CA SER A 53 39.77 9.94 11.00
C SER A 53 39.28 9.06 12.16
N ASN A 54 38.79 7.84 11.90
CA ASN A 54 38.18 6.95 12.90
C ASN A 54 37.08 7.64 13.72
N MET A 55 36.26 8.47 13.07
CA MET A 55 35.13 9.11 13.74
C MET A 55 34.18 8.03 14.27
N VAL A 56 33.82 8.14 15.54
CA VAL A 56 32.96 7.17 16.23
C VAL A 56 31.51 7.64 16.10
N LEU A 57 30.66 6.83 15.48
CA LEU A 57 29.25 7.10 15.29
C LEU A 57 28.41 5.89 15.70
N PRO A 58 27.15 6.07 16.14
CA PRO A 58 26.21 4.97 16.31
C PRO A 58 26.00 4.25 14.97
N ALA A 59 26.01 2.91 15.00
CA ALA A 59 25.73 2.10 13.82
C ALA A 59 24.28 2.24 13.33
N THR A 60 23.36 2.74 14.16
CA THR A 60 21.99 3.09 13.72
C THR A 60 21.97 4.13 12.61
N SER A 61 23.02 4.94 12.46
CA SER A 61 23.16 5.85 11.32
C SER A 61 23.69 5.16 10.05
N LEU A 62 24.42 4.05 10.20
CA LEU A 62 25.16 3.38 9.13
C LEU A 62 25.17 1.83 9.36
N PRO A 63 24.00 1.17 9.39
CA PRO A 63 23.94 -0.28 9.58
C PRO A 63 24.54 -1.00 8.37
N CYS A 64 24.94 -2.26 8.56
CA CYS A 64 25.53 -3.08 7.50
C CYS A 64 24.65 -3.16 6.25
N ALA A 65 23.33 -3.26 6.44
CA ALA A 65 22.35 -3.34 5.36
C ALA A 65 22.34 -2.12 4.42
N ASN A 66 22.77 -0.93 4.86
CA ASN A 66 22.79 0.26 3.99
C ASN A 66 23.74 0.07 2.78
N CYS A 67 24.89 -0.58 2.99
CA CYS A 67 25.84 -0.85 1.91
C CYS A 67 25.65 -2.25 1.31
N HIS A 68 25.31 -3.23 2.14
CA HIS A 68 25.24 -4.63 1.68
C HIS A 68 23.83 -5.06 1.22
N GLY A 69 22.81 -4.23 1.42
CA GLY A 69 21.40 -4.57 1.18
C GLY A 69 20.83 -5.51 2.25
N GLU A 70 19.52 -5.57 2.40
CA GLU A 70 18.89 -6.55 3.30
C GLU A 70 19.13 -8.01 2.88
N ASP A 71 19.37 -8.23 1.58
CA ASP A 71 19.69 -9.53 0.98
C ASP A 71 21.18 -9.89 1.04
N GLY A 72 22.04 -8.96 1.48
CA GLY A 72 23.48 -9.17 1.58
C GLY A 72 24.24 -9.16 0.26
N LEU A 73 23.61 -8.86 -0.87
CA LEU A 73 24.25 -8.99 -2.19
C LEU A 73 25.21 -7.84 -2.53
N GLY A 74 25.23 -6.77 -1.74
CA GLY A 74 25.98 -5.56 -2.02
C GLY A 74 25.20 -4.57 -2.88
N ARG A 75 25.32 -3.28 -2.56
CA ARG A 75 24.76 -2.16 -3.34
C ARG A 75 25.90 -1.23 -3.76
N PRO A 76 26.34 -1.27 -5.03
CA PRO A 76 27.38 -0.36 -5.52
C PRO A 76 26.92 1.09 -5.52
N GLU A 77 27.69 1.98 -4.89
CA GLU A 77 27.38 3.42 -4.82
C GLU A 77 28.68 4.23 -4.72
N GLY A 78 28.75 5.38 -5.39
CA GLY A 78 29.85 6.34 -5.19
C GLY A 78 31.26 5.80 -5.45
N GLY A 79 31.40 4.76 -6.29
CA GLY A 79 32.67 4.07 -6.55
C GLY A 79 33.01 2.95 -5.56
N VAL A 80 32.23 2.78 -4.48
CA VAL A 80 32.32 1.66 -3.53
C VAL A 80 31.51 0.48 -4.08
N ARG A 81 32.07 -0.73 -3.98
CA ARG A 81 31.41 -1.98 -4.39
C ARG A 81 31.40 -2.96 -3.23
N PRO A 82 30.41 -2.89 -2.34
CA PRO A 82 30.27 -3.84 -1.23
C PRO A 82 30.13 -5.27 -1.78
N PRO A 83 30.86 -6.26 -1.23
CA PRO A 83 30.75 -7.65 -1.67
C PRO A 83 29.47 -8.33 -1.20
N ASP A 84 29.14 -9.44 -1.86
CA ASP A 84 28.13 -10.42 -1.44
C ASP A 84 28.55 -11.07 -0.11
N LEU A 85 27.66 -10.99 0.89
CA LEU A 85 27.84 -11.49 2.25
C LEU A 85 27.17 -12.84 2.51
N SER A 86 26.60 -13.49 1.50
CA SER A 86 26.06 -14.84 1.66
C SER A 86 27.15 -15.79 2.17
N TRP A 87 26.80 -16.63 3.13
CA TRP A 87 27.80 -17.51 3.75
C TRP A 87 28.42 -18.50 2.77
N SER A 88 27.68 -18.95 1.76
CA SER A 88 28.21 -19.77 0.67
C SER A 88 29.33 -19.05 -0.11
N ARG A 89 29.30 -17.72 -0.19
CA ARG A 89 30.38 -16.89 -0.77
C ARG A 89 31.50 -16.64 0.22
N LEU A 90 31.18 -16.26 1.46
CA LEU A 90 32.18 -15.96 2.49
C LEU A 90 33.02 -17.20 2.86
N ALA A 91 32.38 -18.36 2.99
CA ALA A 91 33.04 -19.62 3.35
C ALA A 91 33.68 -20.35 2.15
N SER A 92 33.56 -19.81 0.94
CA SER A 92 34.16 -20.40 -0.26
C SER A 92 35.54 -19.79 -0.54
N SER A 93 36.49 -20.66 -0.91
CA SER A 93 37.77 -20.25 -1.49
C SER A 93 37.72 -20.12 -3.02
N HIS A 94 36.64 -20.59 -3.66
CA HIS A 94 36.49 -20.57 -5.11
C HIS A 94 36.02 -19.20 -5.62
N GLY A 95 36.83 -18.59 -6.48
CA GLY A 95 36.47 -17.41 -7.29
C GLY A 95 37.04 -16.07 -6.83
N GLN A 96 37.55 -15.94 -5.59
CA GLN A 96 38.11 -14.67 -5.12
C GLN A 96 39.56 -14.42 -5.56
N GLN A 97 40.31 -15.44 -5.99
CA GLN A 97 41.72 -15.33 -6.43
C GLN A 97 41.93 -14.50 -7.73
N HIS A 98 40.87 -14.13 -8.45
CA HIS A 98 40.99 -13.84 -9.89
C HIS A 98 41.01 -12.37 -10.33
N ILE A 99 40.81 -11.38 -9.43
CA ILE A 99 40.61 -9.99 -9.90
C ILE A 99 41.90 -9.13 -9.81
N ASN A 100 42.83 -9.45 -8.90
CA ASN A 100 44.00 -8.60 -8.63
C ASN A 100 45.27 -9.35 -8.19
N GLY A 101 45.30 -10.68 -8.34
CA GLY A 101 46.44 -11.52 -7.94
C GLY A 101 46.61 -11.71 -6.42
N ARG A 102 45.63 -11.29 -5.60
CA ARG A 102 45.63 -11.53 -4.15
C ARG A 102 44.91 -12.83 -3.82
N SER A 103 45.40 -13.53 -2.79
CA SER A 103 44.73 -14.69 -2.22
C SER A 103 43.70 -14.25 -1.19
N TYR A 104 42.49 -14.78 -1.33
CA TYR A 104 41.39 -14.56 -0.40
C TYR A 104 40.95 -15.92 0.14
N PRO A 105 41.52 -16.36 1.27
CA PRO A 105 41.08 -17.58 1.95
C PRO A 105 39.62 -17.47 2.38
N ALA A 106 38.97 -18.61 2.54
CA ALA A 106 37.61 -18.68 3.09
C ALA A 106 37.54 -18.03 4.48
N TYR A 107 36.45 -17.33 4.75
CA TYR A 107 36.17 -16.78 6.07
C TYR A 107 35.81 -17.89 7.06
N SER A 108 36.52 -17.91 8.18
CA SER A 108 36.09 -18.50 9.44
C SER A 108 35.42 -17.46 10.34
N ASP A 109 34.69 -17.90 11.37
CA ASP A 109 34.08 -17.02 12.37
C ASP A 109 35.08 -16.02 12.98
N SER A 110 36.32 -16.43 13.26
CA SER A 110 37.36 -15.56 13.81
C SER A 110 37.89 -14.54 12.80
N THR A 111 38.08 -14.96 11.54
CA THR A 111 38.52 -14.03 10.48
C THR A 111 37.42 -13.07 10.05
N LEU A 112 36.15 -13.47 10.13
CA LEU A 112 35.00 -12.59 9.93
C LEU A 112 34.92 -11.53 11.03
N ALA A 113 35.10 -11.92 12.29
CA ALA A 113 35.15 -10.97 13.40
C ALA A 113 36.25 -9.92 13.20
N ARG A 114 37.44 -10.37 12.80
CA ARG A 114 38.56 -9.49 12.47
C ARG A 114 38.25 -8.55 11.29
N ALA A 115 37.57 -9.03 10.25
CA ALA A 115 37.14 -8.20 9.13
C ALA A 115 36.16 -7.09 9.57
N VAL A 116 35.16 -7.43 10.39
CA VAL A 116 34.14 -6.50 10.86
C VAL A 116 34.70 -5.47 11.84
N GLN A 117 35.58 -5.88 12.76
CA GLN A 117 36.06 -5.01 13.85
C GLN A 117 37.36 -4.26 13.52
N GLU A 118 38.22 -4.85 12.68
CA GLU A 118 39.54 -4.31 12.34
C GLU A 118 39.72 -3.97 10.86
N GLY A 119 38.84 -4.46 9.98
CA GLY A 119 38.93 -4.19 8.56
C GLY A 119 39.98 -5.01 7.84
N ARG A 120 40.21 -6.24 8.29
CA ARG A 120 41.20 -7.13 7.69
C ARG A 120 40.59 -8.46 7.30
N ASP A 121 40.76 -8.84 6.04
CA ASP A 121 40.25 -10.09 5.49
C ASP A 121 41.05 -11.33 6.00
N PRO A 122 40.66 -12.58 5.64
CA PRO A 122 41.37 -13.79 6.04
C PRO A 122 42.84 -13.84 5.57
N GLY A 123 43.16 -13.21 4.44
CA GLY A 123 44.52 -13.06 3.91
C GLY A 123 45.31 -11.91 4.54
N ASN A 124 44.75 -11.22 5.55
CA ASN A 124 45.32 -10.06 6.23
C ASN A 124 45.43 -8.79 5.35
N ASN A 125 44.73 -8.75 4.22
CA ASN A 125 44.61 -7.53 3.42
C ASN A 125 43.66 -6.54 4.12
N ARG A 126 43.91 -5.24 3.95
CA ARG A 126 43.01 -4.19 4.43
C ARG A 126 41.77 -4.12 3.52
N LEU A 127 40.60 -4.06 4.13
CA LEU A 127 39.33 -3.77 3.47
C LEU A 127 39.25 -2.28 3.09
N ASP A 128 38.34 -1.95 2.18
CA ASP A 128 38.07 -0.57 1.78
C ASP A 128 37.81 0.30 3.03
N PRO A 129 38.42 1.51 3.15
CA PRO A 129 38.20 2.42 4.27
C PRO A 129 36.75 2.90 4.43
N SER A 130 35.96 2.82 3.37
CA SER A 130 34.53 3.16 3.37
C SER A 130 33.71 2.18 4.19
N MET A 131 34.19 0.93 4.37
CA MET A 131 33.53 -0.03 5.24
C MET A 131 33.80 0.31 6.72
N PRO A 132 32.77 0.60 7.54
CA PRO A 132 32.95 0.91 8.95
C PRO A 132 33.58 -0.23 9.74
N ARG A 133 34.21 0.11 10.87
CA ARG A 133 34.77 -0.85 11.83
C ARG A 133 33.91 -0.87 13.08
N PHE A 134 33.17 -1.95 13.26
CA PHE A 134 32.16 -2.04 14.32
C PHE A 134 32.80 -2.46 15.65
N VAL A 135 32.37 -1.81 16.73
CA VAL A 135 32.77 -2.13 18.10
C VAL A 135 31.73 -3.10 18.66
N LEU A 136 32.07 -4.38 18.65
CA LEU A 136 31.15 -5.46 19.01
C LEU A 136 31.60 -6.17 20.29
N SER A 137 30.64 -6.51 21.16
CA SER A 137 30.91 -7.50 22.19
C SER A 137 31.11 -8.89 21.56
N MET A 138 31.71 -9.83 22.31
CA MET A 138 31.80 -11.23 21.86
C MET A 138 30.41 -11.86 21.62
N ASN A 139 29.37 -11.37 22.29
CA ASN A 139 28.01 -11.86 22.07
C ASN A 139 27.42 -11.30 20.77
N ASP A 140 27.57 -10.01 20.52
CA ASP A 140 27.09 -9.35 19.30
C ASP A 140 27.78 -9.88 18.05
N GLN A 141 29.10 -10.14 18.13
CA GLN A 141 29.83 -10.78 17.05
C GLN A 141 29.30 -12.17 16.74
N ARG A 142 28.98 -12.98 17.76
CA ARG A 142 28.40 -14.31 17.57
C ARG A 142 27.02 -14.24 16.94
N ASN A 143 26.18 -13.30 17.40
CA ASN A 143 24.85 -13.05 16.83
C ASN A 143 24.94 -12.63 15.36
N LEU A 144 25.80 -11.66 15.04
CA LEU A 144 26.03 -11.24 13.65
C LEU A 144 26.48 -12.41 12.77
N THR A 145 27.47 -13.18 13.21
CA THR A 145 27.95 -14.35 12.46
C THR A 145 26.85 -15.40 12.27
N ALA A 146 26.02 -15.65 13.30
CA ALA A 146 24.88 -16.55 13.20
C ALA A 146 23.89 -16.08 12.13
N TYR A 147 23.57 -14.79 12.11
CA TYR A 147 22.69 -14.23 11.09
C TYR A 147 23.29 -14.26 9.68
N LEU A 148 24.56 -13.91 9.50
CA LEU A 148 25.21 -13.94 8.18
C LEU A 148 25.23 -15.36 7.57
N LYS A 149 25.27 -16.40 8.41
CA LYS A 149 25.09 -17.81 8.00
C LYS A 149 23.71 -18.10 7.42
N ARG A 150 22.69 -17.35 7.85
CA ARG A 150 21.28 -17.51 7.46
C ARG A 150 20.77 -16.44 6.47
N LEU A 151 21.52 -15.35 6.28
CA LEU A 151 21.11 -14.14 5.53
C LEU A 151 20.50 -14.43 4.16
N ALA A 152 21.13 -15.31 3.38
CA ALA A 152 20.67 -15.61 2.01
C ALA A 152 19.33 -16.37 1.97
N GLU A 153 18.94 -16.99 3.09
CA GLU A 153 17.76 -17.84 3.23
C GLU A 153 16.65 -17.17 4.06
N ASP A 154 16.95 -16.05 4.73
CA ASP A 154 16.01 -15.19 5.45
C ASP A 154 15.19 -14.35 4.44
N ARG A 155 14.17 -14.97 3.87
CA ARG A 155 13.20 -14.35 2.96
C ARG A 155 12.07 -13.69 3.73
N ASP A 156 11.44 -12.69 3.12
CA ASP A 156 10.25 -12.07 3.70
C ASP A 156 9.14 -13.10 3.89
N PRO A 157 8.41 -13.04 5.03
CA PRO A 157 7.26 -13.90 5.26
C PRO A 157 6.26 -13.80 4.11
N GLY A 158 5.66 -14.93 3.76
CA GLY A 158 4.68 -15.01 2.67
C GLY A 158 5.29 -15.06 1.27
N LEU A 159 6.62 -15.07 1.13
CA LEU A 159 7.29 -15.23 -0.16
C LEU A 159 8.16 -16.50 -0.17
N THR A 160 7.80 -17.47 -1.00
CA THR A 160 8.58 -18.70 -1.24
C THR A 160 9.04 -18.76 -2.70
N PRO A 161 9.85 -19.75 -3.11
CA PRO A 161 10.21 -19.92 -4.53
C PRO A 161 9.01 -20.15 -5.46
N ASP A 162 7.91 -20.68 -4.93
CA ASP A 162 6.72 -21.14 -5.66
C ASP A 162 5.41 -20.45 -5.25
N SER A 163 5.42 -19.61 -4.21
CA SER A 163 4.21 -18.93 -3.71
C SER A 163 4.45 -17.49 -3.27
N LEU A 164 3.42 -16.67 -3.46
CA LEU A 164 3.30 -15.30 -2.96
C LEU A 164 1.98 -15.19 -2.18
N HIS A 165 2.05 -14.94 -0.88
CA HIS A 165 0.90 -14.91 0.02
C HIS A 165 0.50 -13.47 0.31
N LEU A 166 -0.74 -13.12 -0.01
CA LEU A 166 -1.34 -11.81 0.18
C LEU A 166 -2.41 -11.87 1.26
N GLY A 167 -2.57 -10.78 1.99
CA GLY A 167 -3.63 -10.61 2.98
C GLY A 167 -4.58 -9.47 2.63
N THR A 168 -5.83 -9.57 3.05
CA THR A 168 -6.77 -8.44 3.01
C THR A 168 -7.78 -8.53 4.15
N LEU A 169 -8.29 -7.37 4.56
CA LEU A 169 -9.30 -7.23 5.61
C LEU A 169 -10.59 -6.73 4.97
N LEU A 170 -11.64 -7.55 5.03
CA LEU A 170 -12.92 -7.26 4.41
C LEU A 170 -14.06 -7.58 5.41
N PRO A 171 -14.82 -6.58 5.89
CA PRO A 171 -15.93 -6.75 6.80
C PRO A 171 -16.92 -7.81 6.32
N GLY A 172 -17.14 -8.85 7.13
CA GLY A 172 -18.08 -9.92 6.80
C GLY A 172 -19.53 -9.55 7.10
N THR A 173 -19.74 -8.55 7.96
CA THR A 173 -21.06 -8.09 8.40
C THR A 173 -21.10 -6.55 8.48
N GLY A 174 -22.29 -6.00 8.66
CA GLY A 174 -22.49 -4.56 8.82
C GLY A 174 -22.65 -3.82 7.49
N PRO A 175 -22.59 -2.48 7.50
CA PRO A 175 -23.00 -1.65 6.36
C PRO A 175 -22.07 -1.74 5.13
N LEU A 176 -20.93 -2.42 5.23
CA LEU A 176 -19.95 -2.60 4.15
C LEU A 176 -19.87 -4.05 3.64
N SER A 177 -20.82 -4.92 4.01
CA SER A 177 -20.78 -6.34 3.62
C SER A 177 -20.89 -6.54 2.11
N ASP A 178 -21.74 -5.78 1.43
CA ASP A 178 -22.00 -5.93 -0.01
C ASP A 178 -20.80 -5.43 -0.84
N GLU A 179 -20.20 -4.32 -0.40
CA GLU A 179 -18.93 -3.81 -0.89
C GLU A 179 -17.81 -4.85 -0.69
N SER A 180 -17.73 -5.45 0.49
CA SER A 180 -16.72 -6.47 0.84
C SER A 180 -16.84 -7.73 -0.01
N VAL A 181 -18.06 -8.21 -0.28
CA VAL A 181 -18.33 -9.31 -1.21
C VAL A 181 -17.81 -8.96 -2.61
N THR A 182 -18.07 -7.73 -3.06
CA THR A 182 -17.62 -7.25 -4.37
C THR A 182 -16.10 -7.21 -4.47
N VAL A 183 -15.42 -6.65 -3.46
CA VAL A 183 -13.95 -6.57 -3.41
C VAL A 183 -13.34 -7.97 -3.35
N ALA A 184 -13.86 -8.86 -2.50
CA ALA A 184 -13.38 -10.23 -2.38
C ALA A 184 -13.46 -10.98 -3.71
N ALA A 185 -14.56 -10.82 -4.45
CA ALA A 185 -14.75 -11.43 -5.77
C ALA A 185 -13.74 -10.91 -6.80
N VAL A 186 -13.48 -9.59 -6.82
CA VAL A 186 -12.46 -9.00 -7.72
C VAL A 186 -11.06 -9.50 -7.39
N LEU A 187 -10.68 -9.51 -6.12
CA LEU A 187 -9.36 -10.00 -5.70
C LEU A 187 -9.18 -11.48 -6.03
N LYS A 188 -10.17 -12.33 -5.73
CA LYS A 188 -10.16 -13.76 -6.09
C LYS A 188 -10.05 -13.96 -7.60
N GLY A 189 -10.84 -13.22 -8.39
CA GLY A 189 -10.78 -13.29 -9.85
C GLY A 189 -9.41 -12.90 -10.42
N CYS A 190 -8.79 -11.85 -9.88
CA CYS A 190 -7.43 -11.45 -10.26
C CYS A 190 -6.39 -12.52 -9.89
N VAL A 191 -6.47 -13.09 -8.69
CA VAL A 191 -5.59 -14.18 -8.24
C VAL A 191 -5.70 -15.38 -9.17
N THR A 192 -6.92 -15.84 -9.47
CA THR A 192 -7.16 -16.94 -10.41
C THR A 192 -6.54 -16.65 -11.78
N ARG A 193 -6.84 -15.48 -12.36
CA ARG A 193 -6.31 -15.08 -13.67
C ARG A 193 -4.78 -15.02 -13.71
N ILE A 194 -4.15 -14.48 -12.66
CA ILE A 194 -2.67 -14.41 -12.57
C ILE A 194 -2.08 -15.82 -12.45
N ASN A 195 -2.68 -16.69 -11.64
CA ASN A 195 -2.24 -18.07 -11.44
C ASN A 195 -2.38 -18.92 -12.70
N GLU A 196 -3.49 -18.80 -13.42
CA GLU A 196 -3.73 -19.45 -14.72
C GLU A 196 -2.73 -19.00 -15.79
N ALA A 197 -2.23 -17.76 -15.70
CA ALA A 197 -1.17 -17.23 -16.56
C ALA A 197 0.25 -17.68 -16.13
N GLY A 198 0.38 -18.60 -15.16
CA GLY A 198 1.66 -19.12 -14.67
C GLY A 198 2.21 -18.42 -13.43
N GLY A 199 1.42 -17.53 -12.80
CA GLY A 199 1.83 -16.79 -11.62
C GLY A 199 2.80 -15.65 -11.92
N ILE A 200 3.49 -15.14 -10.90
CA ILE A 200 4.52 -14.09 -11.04
C ILE A 200 5.89 -14.70 -10.81
N HIS A 201 6.76 -14.70 -11.84
CA HIS A 201 8.06 -15.38 -11.80
C HIS A 201 7.98 -16.88 -11.44
N GLY A 202 6.84 -17.52 -11.75
CA GLY A 202 6.53 -18.91 -11.40
C GLY A 202 5.88 -19.10 -10.02
N ARG A 203 5.63 -18.02 -9.27
CA ARG A 203 4.99 -18.06 -7.96
C ARG A 203 3.47 -17.97 -8.07
N GLN A 204 2.78 -18.91 -7.46
CA GLN A 204 1.33 -18.91 -7.34
C GLN A 204 0.88 -17.99 -6.20
N LEU A 205 -0.07 -17.12 -6.49
CA LEU A 205 -0.67 -16.21 -5.53
C LEU A 205 -1.64 -16.96 -4.62
N ARG A 206 -1.50 -16.73 -3.31
CA ARG A 206 -2.49 -17.11 -2.29
C ARG A 206 -3.05 -15.85 -1.66
N LEU A 207 -4.34 -15.86 -1.33
CA LEU A 207 -5.01 -14.73 -0.70
C LEU A 207 -5.74 -15.20 0.56
N THR A 208 -5.35 -14.67 1.72
CA THR A 208 -6.12 -14.79 2.96
C THR A 208 -7.00 -13.55 3.11
N ILE A 209 -8.29 -13.77 3.32
CA ILE A 209 -9.27 -12.73 3.61
C ILE A 209 -9.74 -12.92 5.05
N LEU A 210 -9.51 -11.95 5.93
CA LEU A 210 -10.04 -11.95 7.29
C LEU A 210 -11.10 -10.87 7.48
N ASP A 211 -12.08 -11.17 8.33
CA ASP A 211 -13.06 -10.18 8.79
C ASP A 211 -12.42 -9.34 9.91
N PRO A 212 -12.24 -8.02 9.74
CA PRO A 212 -11.74 -7.14 10.79
C PRO A 212 -12.74 -6.95 11.94
N GLY A 213 -14.00 -7.35 11.82
CA GLY A 213 -15.04 -7.02 12.78
C GLY A 213 -15.49 -5.56 12.68
N THR A 214 -16.28 -5.12 13.67
CA THR A 214 -16.95 -3.80 13.63
C THR A 214 -16.24 -2.73 14.45
N ASP A 215 -15.23 -3.11 15.25
CA ASP A 215 -14.53 -2.22 16.15
C ASP A 215 -13.02 -2.24 15.93
N ARG A 216 -12.33 -1.24 16.47
CA ARG A 216 -10.88 -1.10 16.28
C ARG A 216 -10.08 -2.26 16.89
N ALA A 217 -10.47 -2.76 18.06
CA ALA A 217 -9.72 -3.81 18.73
C ALA A 217 -9.85 -5.15 18.00
N SER A 218 -11.02 -5.47 17.44
CA SER A 218 -11.17 -6.63 16.55
C SER A 218 -10.37 -6.46 15.26
N ALA A 219 -10.36 -5.26 14.67
CA ALA A 219 -9.64 -5.00 13.43
C ALA A 219 -8.12 -5.10 13.63
N GLU A 220 -7.61 -4.59 14.75
CA GLU A 220 -6.19 -4.72 15.12
C GLU A 220 -5.78 -6.18 15.29
N LYS A 221 -6.61 -7.00 15.96
CA LYS A 221 -6.35 -8.44 16.08
C LYS A 221 -6.36 -9.14 14.72
N ALA A 222 -7.28 -8.78 13.83
CA ALA A 222 -7.32 -9.37 12.49
C ALA A 222 -6.08 -8.99 11.67
N LEU A 223 -5.60 -7.74 11.79
CA LEU A 223 -4.35 -7.32 11.19
C LEU A 223 -3.16 -8.09 11.78
N ASP A 224 -3.04 -8.16 13.10
CA ASP A 224 -1.96 -8.88 13.79
C ASP A 224 -1.95 -10.37 13.37
N ARG A 225 -3.12 -10.99 13.19
CA ARG A 225 -3.22 -12.36 12.63
C ARG A 225 -2.70 -12.47 11.19
N LEU A 226 -2.99 -11.50 10.31
CA LEU A 226 -2.42 -11.49 8.97
C LEU A 226 -0.88 -11.38 8.99
N ILE A 227 -0.35 -10.59 9.93
CA ILE A 227 1.08 -10.30 10.06
C ILE A 227 1.83 -11.48 10.69
N ASP A 228 1.36 -11.96 11.83
CA ASP A 228 2.10 -12.88 12.71
C ASP A 228 1.75 -14.35 12.46
N GLU A 229 0.47 -14.67 12.24
CA GLU A 229 -0.01 -16.05 12.06
C GLU A 229 0.01 -16.48 10.59
N GLU A 230 -0.66 -15.71 9.73
CA GLU A 230 -0.76 -15.99 8.29
C GLU A 230 0.51 -15.59 7.55
N GLN A 231 1.33 -14.72 8.15
CA GLN A 231 2.64 -14.32 7.64
C GLN A 231 2.58 -13.83 6.18
N VAL A 232 1.64 -12.93 5.89
CA VAL A 232 1.45 -12.43 4.52
C VAL A 232 2.63 -11.57 4.06
N PHE A 233 2.94 -11.61 2.78
CA PHE A 233 3.99 -10.79 2.17
C PHE A 233 3.58 -9.34 2.03
N ALA A 234 2.34 -9.09 1.61
CA ALA A 234 1.78 -7.76 1.43
C ALA A 234 0.27 -7.77 1.71
N LEU A 235 -0.25 -6.60 2.08
CA LEU A 235 -1.69 -6.36 2.13
C LEU A 235 -2.18 -5.80 0.79
N ILE A 236 -3.37 -6.25 0.37
CA ILE A 236 -3.96 -5.87 -0.90
C ILE A 236 -5.42 -5.45 -0.74
N ALA A 237 -5.72 -4.22 -1.15
CA ALA A 237 -7.07 -3.65 -1.15
C ALA A 237 -7.94 -3.91 0.10
N PRO A 238 -7.43 -3.70 1.32
CA PRO A 238 -8.26 -3.83 2.52
C PRO A 238 -9.35 -2.75 2.55
N LEU A 239 -10.51 -3.10 3.07
CA LEU A 239 -11.64 -2.21 3.37
C LEU A 239 -11.86 -2.21 4.89
N ALA A 240 -10.98 -1.56 5.64
CA ALA A 240 -10.96 -1.64 7.10
C ALA A 240 -10.91 -0.26 7.76
N PRO A 241 -11.99 0.55 7.67
CA PRO A 241 -12.01 1.93 8.16
C PRO A 241 -11.68 2.08 9.66
N ALA A 242 -11.91 1.02 10.45
CA ALA A 242 -11.59 0.99 11.88
C ALA A 242 -10.07 1.11 12.18
N LEU A 243 -9.20 0.85 11.19
CA LEU A 243 -7.74 0.90 11.33
C LEU A 243 -7.10 2.21 10.86
N ASP A 244 -7.85 3.11 10.21
CA ASP A 244 -7.28 4.18 9.38
C ASP A 244 -6.21 5.03 10.09
N MET A 245 -6.39 5.31 11.40
CA MET A 245 -5.49 6.18 12.16
C MET A 245 -4.12 5.55 12.50
N ASP A 246 -4.04 4.23 12.68
CA ASP A 246 -2.83 3.54 13.16
C ASP A 246 -2.24 2.58 12.14
N LEU A 247 -2.93 2.37 11.02
CA LEU A 247 -2.53 1.43 9.98
C LEU A 247 -1.11 1.71 9.47
N ALA A 248 -0.80 2.98 9.18
CA ALA A 248 0.53 3.40 8.73
C ALA A 248 1.64 2.99 9.71
N VAL A 249 1.48 3.33 11.00
CA VAL A 249 2.48 3.03 12.05
C VAL A 249 2.67 1.53 12.22
N ARG A 250 1.58 0.74 12.17
CA ARG A 250 1.66 -0.72 12.30
C ARG A 250 2.37 -1.36 11.13
N LEU A 251 2.06 -0.94 9.90
CA LEU A 251 2.68 -1.46 8.69
C LEU A 251 4.16 -1.08 8.57
N GLU A 252 4.53 0.13 8.98
CA GLU A 252 5.93 0.55 9.06
C GLU A 252 6.72 -0.30 10.05
N ARG A 253 6.17 -0.54 11.25
CA ARG A 253 6.80 -1.41 12.26
C ARG A 253 6.94 -2.85 11.77
N ALA A 254 5.93 -3.36 11.06
CA ALA A 254 5.97 -4.72 10.51
C ALA A 254 6.77 -4.82 9.20
N GLY A 255 7.12 -3.68 8.59
CA GLY A 255 7.72 -3.60 7.26
C GLY A 255 6.87 -4.27 6.18
N ILE A 256 5.53 -4.15 6.24
CA ILE A 256 4.59 -4.79 5.31
C ILE A 256 4.04 -3.76 4.32
N PRO A 257 4.30 -3.90 3.01
CA PRO A 257 3.68 -3.08 1.99
C PRO A 257 2.17 -3.31 1.95
N LEU A 258 1.42 -2.23 1.80
CA LEU A 258 -0.01 -2.24 1.51
C LEU A 258 -0.23 -1.56 0.16
N ILE A 259 -0.91 -2.27 -0.74
CA ILE A 259 -1.27 -1.74 -2.06
C ILE A 259 -2.78 -1.55 -2.13
N GLY A 260 -3.16 -0.30 -2.32
CA GLY A 260 -4.49 0.20 -2.63
C GLY A 260 -5.53 0.07 -1.53
N PRO A 261 -5.32 0.70 -0.36
CA PRO A 261 -6.34 0.71 0.69
C PRO A 261 -7.65 1.28 0.10
N LEU A 262 -8.76 0.61 0.36
CA LEU A 262 -10.06 1.03 -0.13
C LEU A 262 -10.71 1.90 0.95
N SER A 263 -10.65 3.22 0.76
CA SER A 263 -11.34 4.16 1.64
C SER A 263 -12.49 4.85 0.92
N LEU A 264 -13.70 4.70 1.45
CA LEU A 264 -14.87 5.48 1.00
C LEU A 264 -14.87 6.89 1.59
N GLN A 265 -14.17 7.07 2.72
CA GLN A 265 -14.13 8.29 3.50
C GLN A 265 -12.87 9.13 3.26
N GLY A 266 -11.88 8.55 2.58
CA GLY A 266 -10.69 9.24 2.08
C GLY A 266 -9.71 9.69 3.15
N THR A 267 -9.56 8.90 4.22
CA THR A 267 -8.57 9.16 5.25
C THR A 267 -7.16 9.07 4.64
N PRO A 268 -6.33 10.12 4.74
CA PRO A 268 -5.00 10.09 4.15
C PRO A 268 -4.06 9.18 4.96
N HIS A 269 -3.23 8.41 4.27
CA HIS A 269 -2.16 7.63 4.89
C HIS A 269 -0.79 8.13 4.42
N ALA A 270 -0.06 8.81 5.30
CA ALA A 270 1.33 9.14 5.06
C ALA A 270 2.21 7.99 5.54
N SER A 271 2.59 7.07 4.64
CA SER A 271 3.50 5.97 4.96
C SER A 271 4.35 5.56 3.75
N PRO A 272 5.64 5.23 3.92
CA PRO A 272 6.42 4.63 2.84
C PRO A 272 5.91 3.25 2.39
N GLN A 273 5.11 2.57 3.23
CA GLN A 273 4.60 1.23 2.95
C GLN A 273 3.25 1.22 2.21
N ILE A 274 2.54 2.35 2.14
CA ILE A 274 1.17 2.40 1.59
C ILE A 274 1.20 3.04 0.21
N PHE A 275 0.71 2.33 -0.81
CA PHE A 275 0.62 2.81 -2.19
C PHE A 275 -0.85 2.84 -2.62
N GLU A 276 -1.39 4.03 -2.87
CA GLU A 276 -2.79 4.20 -3.27
C GLU A 276 -2.90 4.43 -4.78
N PRO A 277 -3.60 3.57 -5.55
CA PRO A 277 -3.76 3.75 -6.98
C PRO A 277 -4.64 4.95 -7.32
N LEU A 278 -5.71 5.15 -6.54
CA LEU A 278 -6.73 6.16 -6.79
C LEU A 278 -6.42 7.45 -6.00
N PRO A 279 -6.97 8.60 -6.43
CA PRO A 279 -6.74 9.87 -5.76
C PRO A 279 -7.47 9.95 -4.42
N GLY A 280 -6.83 10.60 -3.45
CA GLY A 280 -7.42 10.89 -2.14
C GLY A 280 -8.62 11.84 -2.22
N LEU A 281 -9.37 11.92 -1.12
CA LEU A 281 -10.53 12.82 -1.02
C LEU A 281 -10.14 14.28 -1.22
N ARG A 282 -9.01 14.69 -0.65
CA ARG A 282 -8.46 16.04 -0.77
C ARG A 282 -8.23 16.43 -2.22
N GLU A 283 -7.49 15.61 -2.98
CA GLU A 283 -7.13 15.88 -4.38
C GLU A 283 -8.38 16.00 -5.26
N GLN A 284 -9.37 15.13 -5.02
CA GLN A 284 -10.64 15.16 -5.74
C GLN A 284 -11.47 16.41 -5.43
N LEU A 285 -11.57 16.82 -4.16
CA LEU A 285 -12.31 18.01 -3.75
C LEU A 285 -11.64 19.30 -4.22
N ILE A 286 -10.30 19.34 -4.24
CA ILE A 286 -9.53 20.46 -4.81
C ILE A 286 -9.80 20.59 -6.31
N ALA A 287 -9.71 19.48 -7.07
CA ALA A 287 -10.01 19.50 -8.52
C ALA A 287 -11.43 20.01 -8.80
N LEU A 288 -12.40 19.59 -7.96
CA LEU A 288 -13.79 20.02 -8.05
C LEU A 288 -13.96 21.50 -7.71
N ALA A 289 -13.28 21.99 -6.68
CA ALA A 289 -13.29 23.40 -6.29
C ALA A 289 -12.66 24.30 -7.36
N ASP A 290 -11.53 23.89 -7.95
CA ASP A 290 -10.88 24.59 -9.05
C ASP A 290 -11.82 24.74 -10.26
N TYR A 291 -12.44 23.63 -10.68
CA TYR A 291 -13.42 23.65 -11.76
C TYR A 291 -14.59 24.57 -11.43
N ALA A 292 -15.16 24.45 -10.23
CA ALA A 292 -16.31 25.23 -9.81
C ALA A 292 -15.98 26.72 -9.77
N GLY A 293 -14.83 27.11 -9.21
CA GLY A 293 -14.37 28.50 -9.16
C GLY A 293 -14.15 29.11 -10.54
N ALA A 294 -13.61 28.33 -11.48
CA ALA A 294 -13.34 28.80 -12.85
C ALA A 294 -14.60 28.85 -13.74
N SER A 295 -15.50 27.88 -13.58
CA SER A 295 -16.57 27.60 -14.57
C SER A 295 -17.96 27.93 -14.06
N LEU A 296 -18.15 27.97 -12.74
CA LEU A 296 -19.43 28.25 -12.12
C LEU A 296 -19.37 29.64 -11.46
N ARG A 297 -20.46 30.39 -11.53
CA ARG A 297 -20.56 31.71 -10.85
C ARG A 297 -20.74 31.53 -9.34
N VAL A 298 -19.89 30.74 -8.67
CA VAL A 298 -20.01 30.34 -7.26
C VAL A 298 -19.22 31.21 -6.31
N LEU A 299 -18.09 31.78 -6.78
CA LEU A 299 -17.15 32.54 -5.95
C LEU A 299 -17.77 33.79 -5.29
N GLN A 300 -18.90 34.30 -5.77
CA GLN A 300 -19.56 35.50 -5.24
C GLN A 300 -20.57 35.21 -4.11
N GLY A 301 -20.71 33.96 -3.64
CA GLY A 301 -21.72 33.58 -2.65
C GLY A 301 -21.18 32.82 -1.44
N PRO A 302 -21.97 32.70 -0.35
CA PRO A 302 -21.56 31.94 0.83
C PRO A 302 -21.39 30.46 0.50
N THR A 303 -20.35 29.86 1.08
CA THR A 303 -19.97 28.46 0.84
C THR A 303 -20.00 27.67 2.12
N LEU A 304 -20.64 26.52 2.07
CA LEU A 304 -20.73 25.58 3.18
C LEU A 304 -19.89 24.34 2.89
N ILE A 305 -19.21 23.84 3.90
CA ILE A 305 -18.69 22.48 3.95
C ILE A 305 -19.49 21.74 5.03
N ALA A 306 -20.29 20.76 4.61
CA ALA A 306 -21.10 19.91 5.48
C ALA A 306 -20.44 18.53 5.62
N TYR A 307 -20.24 18.09 6.85
CA TYR A 307 -19.52 16.84 7.17
C TYR A 307 -20.07 16.19 8.44
N PRO A 308 -20.03 14.85 8.62
CA PRO A 308 -20.41 14.22 9.88
C PRO A 308 -19.38 14.56 10.96
N ASP A 309 -19.77 14.56 12.24
CA ASP A 309 -18.88 14.94 13.35
C ASP A 309 -17.87 13.86 13.75
N GLU A 310 -17.15 13.34 12.76
CA GLU A 310 -16.10 12.34 12.88
C GLU A 310 -14.73 13.00 12.73
N SER A 311 -13.71 12.52 13.44
CA SER A 311 -12.37 13.15 13.45
C SER A 311 -11.77 13.30 12.05
N GLY A 312 -11.80 12.23 11.23
CA GLY A 312 -11.27 12.24 9.87
C GLY A 312 -12.01 13.20 8.94
N GLN A 313 -13.35 13.21 8.99
CA GLN A 313 -14.17 14.09 8.17
C GLN A 313 -14.04 15.56 8.60
N ARG A 314 -13.89 15.82 9.90
CA ARG A 314 -13.60 17.16 10.43
C ARG A 314 -12.26 17.68 9.93
N LEU A 315 -11.22 16.85 9.91
CA LEU A 315 -9.90 17.21 9.38
C LEU A 315 -9.99 17.52 7.87
N ALA A 316 -10.60 16.63 7.09
CA ALA A 316 -10.78 16.83 5.65
C ALA A 316 -11.59 18.12 5.35
N ALA A 317 -12.62 18.42 6.14
CA ALA A 317 -13.38 19.66 6.03
C ALA A 317 -12.54 20.91 6.35
N GLN A 318 -11.66 20.83 7.37
CA GLN A 318 -10.73 21.91 7.73
C GLN A 318 -9.71 22.18 6.61
N GLU A 319 -9.10 21.13 6.06
CA GLU A 319 -8.16 21.25 4.94
C GLU A 319 -8.81 21.85 3.70
N LEU A 320 -10.00 21.34 3.32
CA LEU A 320 -10.76 21.93 2.23
C LEU A 320 -11.13 23.39 2.53
N GLY A 321 -11.55 23.69 3.77
CA GLY A 321 -11.88 25.05 4.18
C GLY A 321 -10.73 26.04 4.02
N GLN A 322 -9.54 25.66 4.47
CA GLN A 322 -8.31 26.45 4.29
C GLN A 322 -8.00 26.65 2.80
N TYR A 323 -8.10 25.58 2.00
CA TYR A 323 -7.88 25.66 0.56
C TYR A 323 -8.86 26.64 -0.10
N LEU A 324 -10.17 26.51 0.14
CA LEU A 324 -11.20 27.37 -0.44
C LEU A 324 -10.98 28.85 -0.06
N GLN A 325 -10.67 29.13 1.20
CA GLN A 325 -10.36 30.49 1.67
C GLN A 325 -9.16 31.10 0.95
N GLY A 326 -8.13 30.30 0.66
CA GLY A 326 -6.97 30.73 -0.13
C GLY A 326 -7.26 30.97 -1.62
N HIS A 327 -8.39 30.47 -2.14
CA HIS A 327 -8.73 30.48 -3.57
C HIS A 327 -10.00 31.30 -3.86
N ALA A 328 -10.15 32.43 -3.17
CA ALA A 328 -11.20 33.44 -3.38
C ALA A 328 -12.65 33.02 -3.12
N TRP A 329 -12.90 31.85 -2.53
CA TRP A 329 -14.24 31.46 -2.09
C TRP A 329 -14.69 32.32 -0.90
N GLN A 330 -15.95 32.75 -0.91
CA GLN A 330 -16.48 33.72 0.04
C GLN A 330 -17.24 33.06 1.18
N LYS A 331 -17.10 33.61 2.40
CA LYS A 331 -17.83 33.20 3.62
C LYS A 331 -17.84 31.68 3.81
N VAL A 332 -16.68 31.04 3.64
CA VAL A 332 -16.51 29.60 3.80
C VAL A 332 -16.78 29.23 5.25
N ARG A 333 -17.82 28.41 5.48
CA ARG A 333 -18.24 27.95 6.80
C ARG A 333 -18.25 26.44 6.85
N LEU A 334 -17.72 25.90 7.93
CA LEU A 334 -17.72 24.48 8.25
C LEU A 334 -18.87 24.21 9.21
N GLN A 335 -19.65 23.16 8.95
CA GLN A 335 -20.70 22.74 9.84
C GLN A 335 -20.78 21.21 9.91
N ALA A 336 -20.69 20.69 11.14
CA ALA A 336 -21.07 19.32 11.43
C ALA A 336 -22.55 19.10 11.06
N TYR A 337 -22.84 18.02 10.34
CA TYR A 337 -24.15 17.70 9.83
C TYR A 337 -24.52 16.27 10.22
N ASP A 338 -25.58 16.16 11.01
CA ASP A 338 -26.26 14.89 11.30
C ASP A 338 -27.47 14.77 10.36
N PRO A 339 -27.49 13.77 9.45
CA PRO A 339 -28.64 13.53 8.58
C PRO A 339 -29.95 13.24 9.31
N SER A 340 -29.89 12.80 10.57
CA SER A 340 -31.06 12.50 11.42
C SER A 340 -31.49 13.67 12.30
N GLY A 341 -30.64 14.69 12.47
CA GLY A 341 -30.91 15.85 13.30
C GLY A 341 -31.76 16.92 12.62
N GLU A 342 -32.31 17.86 13.41
CA GLU A 342 -33.17 18.94 12.91
C GLU A 342 -32.39 20.10 12.26
N ASP A 343 -31.10 20.23 12.55
CA ASP A 343 -30.28 21.31 12.01
C ASP A 343 -30.07 21.16 10.50
N LEU A 344 -30.40 22.22 9.76
CA LEU A 344 -30.18 22.31 8.31
C LEU A 344 -29.43 23.61 8.00
N PRO A 345 -28.20 23.53 7.46
CA PRO A 345 -27.46 24.71 7.09
C PRO A 345 -28.04 25.37 5.84
N LEU A 346 -28.74 26.50 6.03
CA LEU A 346 -29.34 27.29 4.96
C LEU A 346 -28.46 28.49 4.54
N GLY A 347 -28.81 29.09 3.40
CA GLY A 347 -28.29 30.40 2.95
C GLY A 347 -26.98 30.33 2.18
N SER A 348 -26.53 29.14 1.80
CA SER A 348 -25.31 28.96 1.02
C SER A 348 -25.63 28.87 -0.47
N ARG A 349 -24.73 29.41 -1.31
CA ARG A 349 -24.80 29.27 -2.77
C ARG A 349 -24.19 27.95 -3.25
N SER A 350 -23.25 27.44 -2.46
CA SER A 350 -22.47 26.25 -2.74
C SER A 350 -22.32 25.43 -1.47
N VAL A 351 -22.45 24.11 -1.61
CA VAL A 351 -22.30 23.15 -0.53
C VAL A 351 -21.34 22.06 -0.99
N PHE A 352 -20.19 21.95 -0.34
CA PHE A 352 -19.36 20.77 -0.38
C PHE A 352 -19.84 19.79 0.69
N TYR A 353 -20.07 18.54 0.30
CA TYR A 353 -20.52 17.49 1.19
C TYR A 353 -19.47 16.40 1.31
N LEU A 354 -19.09 16.08 2.54
CA LEU A 354 -18.14 15.02 2.88
C LEU A 354 -18.90 14.05 3.79
N GLY A 355 -19.24 12.86 3.34
CA GLY A 355 -20.06 11.94 4.14
C GLY A 355 -20.59 10.75 3.35
N THR A 356 -21.79 10.28 3.71
CA THR A 356 -22.39 9.09 3.09
C THR A 356 -23.39 9.45 2.00
N SER A 357 -23.62 8.54 1.07
CA SER A 357 -24.61 8.71 0.00
C SER A 357 -26.02 8.97 0.53
N SER A 358 -26.44 8.28 1.60
CA SER A 358 -27.76 8.51 2.21
C SER A 358 -27.87 9.88 2.88
N GLY A 359 -26.79 10.36 3.51
CA GLY A 359 -26.74 11.69 4.10
C GLY A 359 -26.76 12.79 3.05
N PHE A 360 -26.10 12.57 1.90
CA PHE A 360 -26.13 13.49 0.77
C PHE A 360 -27.54 13.65 0.18
N SER A 361 -28.24 12.54 -0.08
CA SER A 361 -29.60 12.59 -0.63
C SER A 361 -30.59 13.24 0.34
N ARG A 362 -30.49 12.94 1.65
CA ARG A 362 -31.28 13.62 2.69
C ARG A 362 -30.98 15.11 2.80
N LEU A 363 -29.71 15.52 2.71
CA LEU A 363 -29.34 16.94 2.70
C LEU A 363 -29.98 17.66 1.52
N ALA A 364 -29.90 17.07 0.32
CA ALA A 364 -30.51 17.65 -0.88
C ALA A 364 -32.03 17.77 -0.75
N GLU A 365 -32.72 16.72 -0.29
CA GLU A 365 -34.17 16.74 -0.04
C GLU A 365 -34.59 17.85 0.92
N ARG A 366 -33.89 17.97 2.05
CA ARG A 366 -34.18 18.98 3.07
C ARG A 366 -33.91 20.40 2.56
N LEU A 367 -32.83 20.61 1.82
CA LEU A 367 -32.53 21.90 1.18
C LEU A 367 -33.64 22.29 0.18
N GLN A 368 -34.08 21.36 -0.68
CA GLN A 368 -35.16 21.63 -1.63
C GLN A 368 -36.48 21.93 -0.93
N THR A 369 -36.81 21.19 0.13
CA THR A 369 -38.00 21.43 0.96
C THR A 369 -37.99 22.81 1.60
N ALA A 370 -36.80 23.28 2.00
CA ALA A 370 -36.59 24.64 2.49
C ALA A 370 -36.51 25.72 1.38
N GLY A 371 -36.80 25.36 0.12
CA GLY A 371 -36.78 26.27 -1.02
C GLY A 371 -35.38 26.65 -1.51
N GLN A 372 -34.34 25.90 -1.13
CA GLN A 372 -32.96 26.17 -1.51
C GLN A 372 -32.39 25.10 -2.45
N VAL A 373 -31.78 25.56 -3.54
CA VAL A 373 -31.14 24.71 -4.56
C VAL A 373 -29.70 25.17 -4.84
N PRO A 374 -28.79 25.13 -3.84
CA PRO A 374 -27.38 25.47 -4.07
C PRO A 374 -26.73 24.53 -5.08
N TYR A 375 -25.53 24.89 -5.53
CA TYR A 375 -24.65 23.90 -6.17
C TYR A 375 -24.17 22.91 -5.11
N LEU A 376 -24.32 21.61 -5.39
CA LEU A 376 -23.84 20.52 -4.55
C LEU A 376 -22.56 19.94 -5.14
N PHE A 377 -21.52 19.87 -4.32
CA PHE A 377 -20.21 19.34 -4.66
C PHE A 377 -19.90 18.17 -3.75
N ALA A 378 -19.55 17.02 -4.33
CA ALA A 378 -19.16 15.83 -3.58
C ALA A 378 -18.22 14.96 -4.41
N THR A 379 -17.64 13.95 -3.79
CA THR A 379 -16.89 12.92 -4.52
C THR A 379 -17.79 11.73 -4.87
N SER A 380 -17.56 11.13 -6.03
CA SER A 380 -18.37 10.01 -6.52
C SER A 380 -18.30 8.78 -5.61
N ASN A 381 -17.15 8.50 -4.99
CA ASN A 381 -16.96 7.43 -4.01
C ASN A 381 -17.84 7.59 -2.77
N GLN A 382 -18.18 8.83 -2.39
CA GLN A 382 -19.03 9.09 -1.23
C GLN A 382 -20.52 8.97 -1.54
N VAL A 383 -20.96 9.49 -2.71
CA VAL A 383 -22.38 9.78 -2.93
C VAL A 383 -23.07 9.02 -4.06
N ALA A 384 -22.32 8.34 -4.94
CA ALA A 384 -22.90 7.78 -6.17
C ALA A 384 -24.04 6.77 -5.94
N GLY A 385 -24.00 6.02 -4.83
CA GLY A 385 -24.96 4.93 -4.55
C GLY A 385 -26.42 5.36 -4.40
N ASN A 386 -26.70 6.61 -4.02
CA ASN A 386 -28.08 7.11 -3.78
C ASN A 386 -28.42 8.35 -4.61
N LEU A 387 -27.71 8.61 -5.71
CA LEU A 387 -27.96 9.80 -6.55
C LEU A 387 -29.37 9.84 -7.15
N THR A 388 -30.00 8.68 -7.36
CA THR A 388 -31.37 8.57 -7.86
C THR A 388 -32.42 9.13 -6.89
N GLN A 389 -32.06 9.25 -5.61
CA GLN A 389 -32.92 9.83 -4.57
C GLN A 389 -32.73 11.35 -4.44
N VAL A 390 -31.75 11.94 -5.12
CA VAL A 390 -31.56 13.40 -5.11
C VAL A 390 -32.71 14.04 -5.89
N PRO A 391 -33.40 15.04 -5.32
CA PRO A 391 -34.58 15.59 -5.98
C PRO A 391 -34.23 16.43 -7.22
N SER A 392 -35.14 16.42 -8.20
CA SER A 392 -34.91 16.96 -9.55
C SER A 392 -34.61 18.46 -9.62
N GLY A 393 -34.92 19.24 -8.57
CA GLY A 393 -34.53 20.64 -8.46
C GLY A 393 -33.01 20.86 -8.46
N PHE A 394 -32.23 19.81 -8.17
CA PHE A 394 -30.77 19.80 -8.29
C PHE A 394 -30.25 19.32 -9.65
N SER A 395 -31.11 19.10 -10.65
CA SER A 395 -30.64 18.71 -11.98
C SER A 395 -29.66 19.75 -12.53
N ARG A 396 -28.49 19.29 -13.00
CA ARG A 396 -27.34 20.11 -13.44
C ARG A 396 -26.79 21.08 -12.38
N ARG A 397 -27.10 20.83 -11.11
CA ARG A 397 -26.55 21.52 -9.93
C ARG A 397 -25.77 20.61 -9.00
N VAL A 398 -25.77 19.30 -9.25
CA VAL A 398 -24.86 18.34 -8.63
C VAL A 398 -23.61 18.20 -9.49
N PHE A 399 -22.44 18.37 -8.89
CA PHE A 399 -21.14 18.18 -9.52
C PHE A 399 -20.32 17.21 -8.68
N LEU A 400 -19.80 16.18 -9.34
CA LEU A 400 -19.11 15.06 -8.71
C LEU A 400 -17.69 14.96 -9.25
N ALA A 401 -16.74 14.78 -8.33
CA ALA A 401 -15.39 14.37 -8.68
C ALA A 401 -15.35 12.86 -8.92
N TYR A 402 -14.85 12.45 -10.09
CA TYR A 402 -14.64 11.05 -10.47
C TYR A 402 -13.15 10.77 -10.64
N PRO A 403 -12.60 9.73 -9.99
CA PRO A 403 -11.19 9.37 -10.15
C PRO A 403 -10.87 8.85 -11.56
N PHE A 404 -11.87 8.29 -12.24
CA PHE A 404 -11.85 7.83 -13.62
C PHE A 404 -13.29 7.82 -14.15
N VAL A 405 -13.44 7.76 -15.47
CA VAL A 405 -14.71 7.61 -16.20
C VAL A 405 -14.60 6.52 -17.26
N PRO A 406 -15.72 5.99 -17.81
CA PRO A 406 -15.67 4.91 -18.79
C PRO A 406 -14.87 5.19 -20.06
N SER A 407 -14.64 6.47 -20.42
CA SER A 407 -13.80 6.86 -21.54
C SER A 407 -12.30 6.64 -21.30
N ASP A 408 -11.87 6.49 -20.04
CA ASP A 408 -10.48 6.17 -19.72
C ASP A 408 -10.18 4.69 -19.92
N TRP A 409 -11.21 3.85 -20.05
CA TRP A 409 -11.03 2.41 -20.15
C TRP A 409 -10.53 2.00 -21.51
N THR A 410 -9.31 1.47 -21.55
CA THR A 410 -8.76 0.83 -22.75
C THR A 410 -9.59 -0.39 -23.13
N GLN A 411 -9.50 -0.82 -24.39
CA GLN A 411 -10.18 -2.03 -24.84
C GLN A 411 -9.75 -3.25 -24.02
N ALA A 412 -8.44 -3.38 -23.73
CA ALA A 412 -7.89 -4.47 -22.95
C ALA A 412 -8.39 -4.45 -21.49
N GLY A 413 -8.35 -3.28 -20.83
CA GLY A 413 -8.83 -3.14 -19.45
C GLY A 413 -10.33 -3.44 -19.33
N ARG A 414 -11.14 -2.93 -20.26
CA ARG A 414 -12.58 -3.20 -20.33
C ARG A 414 -12.86 -4.70 -20.48
N LEU A 415 -12.19 -5.37 -21.40
CA LEU A 415 -12.36 -6.81 -21.61
C LEU A 415 -11.96 -7.61 -20.36
N ALA A 416 -10.82 -7.26 -19.74
CA ALA A 416 -10.34 -7.92 -18.54
C ALA A 416 -11.34 -7.79 -17.38
N LEU A 417 -11.88 -6.59 -17.14
CA LEU A 417 -12.86 -6.38 -16.06
C LEU A 417 -14.21 -7.04 -16.37
N THR A 418 -14.67 -7.00 -17.63
CA THR A 418 -15.92 -7.67 -18.04
C THR A 418 -15.83 -9.18 -17.85
N GLN A 419 -14.75 -9.81 -18.33
CA GLN A 419 -14.54 -11.25 -18.15
C GLN A 419 -14.46 -11.62 -16.67
N LEU A 420 -13.73 -10.83 -15.87
CA LEU A 420 -13.66 -11.04 -14.43
C LEU A 420 -15.06 -10.98 -13.79
N ARG A 421 -15.87 -9.99 -14.18
CA ARG A 421 -17.24 -9.84 -13.67
C ARG A 421 -18.10 -11.04 -14.00
N GLU A 422 -18.07 -11.49 -15.25
CA GLU A 422 -18.83 -12.66 -15.70
C GLU A 422 -18.44 -13.93 -14.93
N HIS A 423 -17.13 -14.19 -14.79
CA HIS A 423 -16.64 -15.36 -14.05
C HIS A 423 -16.97 -15.33 -12.56
N GLN A 424 -17.07 -14.14 -11.95
CA GLN A 424 -17.37 -13.96 -10.54
C GLN A 424 -18.85 -13.69 -10.24
N GLY A 425 -19.71 -13.62 -11.27
CA GLY A 425 -21.13 -13.27 -11.13
C GLY A 425 -21.37 -11.83 -10.65
N LEU A 426 -20.45 -10.91 -10.93
CA LEU A 426 -20.56 -9.49 -10.55
C LEU A 426 -21.29 -8.66 -11.61
N GLY A 427 -22.08 -7.70 -11.15
CA GLY A 427 -22.64 -6.65 -12.00
C GLY A 427 -21.78 -5.38 -12.02
N GLY A 428 -22.39 -4.27 -12.45
CA GLY A 428 -21.75 -2.95 -12.52
C GLY A 428 -21.73 -2.15 -11.21
N GLN A 429 -22.34 -2.67 -10.13
CA GLN A 429 -22.38 -2.02 -8.83
C GLN A 429 -20.98 -1.86 -8.21
N HIS A 430 -20.81 -0.86 -7.34
CA HIS A 430 -19.54 -0.59 -6.66
C HIS A 430 -18.34 -0.43 -7.62
N ALA A 431 -18.55 0.16 -8.80
CA ALA A 431 -17.55 0.24 -9.86
C ALA A 431 -16.20 0.83 -9.40
N ILE A 432 -16.20 1.82 -8.51
CA ILE A 432 -14.98 2.42 -7.94
C ILE A 432 -14.19 1.40 -7.12
N LEU A 433 -14.87 0.60 -6.29
CA LEU A 433 -14.23 -0.46 -5.50
C LEU A 433 -13.69 -1.57 -6.41
N GLN A 434 -14.43 -1.94 -7.46
CA GLN A 434 -13.97 -2.93 -8.43
C GLN A 434 -12.70 -2.47 -9.17
N VAL A 435 -12.70 -1.23 -9.68
CA VAL A 435 -11.53 -0.66 -10.37
C VAL A 435 -10.38 -0.44 -9.41
N GLY A 436 -10.63 -0.01 -8.17
CA GLY A 436 -9.62 0.15 -7.13
C GLY A 436 -8.93 -1.18 -6.79
N ALA A 437 -9.69 -2.23 -6.51
CA ALA A 437 -9.16 -3.56 -6.22
C ALA A 437 -8.41 -4.15 -7.42
N PHE A 438 -8.94 -4.01 -8.64
CA PHE A 438 -8.27 -4.46 -9.86
C PHE A 438 -6.95 -3.71 -10.08
N SER A 439 -6.96 -2.38 -9.97
CA SER A 439 -5.75 -1.54 -10.12
C SER A 439 -4.69 -1.89 -9.09
N SER A 440 -5.10 -2.21 -7.85
CA SER A 440 -4.20 -2.67 -6.80
C SER A 440 -3.50 -3.98 -7.18
N MET A 441 -4.23 -4.95 -7.74
CA MET A 441 -3.67 -6.20 -8.23
C MET A 441 -2.73 -6.00 -9.43
N MET A 442 -3.01 -5.03 -10.30
CA MET A 442 -2.13 -4.67 -11.42
C MET A 442 -0.83 -4.02 -10.95
N LEU A 443 -0.90 -3.12 -9.97
CA LEU A 443 0.28 -2.55 -9.33
C LEU A 443 1.14 -3.62 -8.65
N LEU A 444 0.52 -4.51 -7.86
CA LEU A 444 1.24 -5.63 -7.25
C LEU A 444 1.91 -6.50 -8.33
N SER A 445 1.18 -6.85 -9.39
CA SER A 445 1.71 -7.68 -10.47
C SER A 445 2.91 -7.03 -11.15
N GLU A 446 2.82 -5.75 -11.48
CA GLU A 446 3.89 -5.01 -12.12
C GLU A 446 5.09 -4.79 -11.19
N GLY A 447 4.85 -4.36 -9.96
CA GLY A 447 5.89 -4.18 -8.95
C GLY A 447 6.67 -5.48 -8.68
N MET A 448 5.97 -6.62 -8.56
CA MET A 448 6.63 -7.92 -8.37
C MET A 448 7.35 -8.42 -9.64
N LYS A 449 6.86 -8.08 -10.84
CA LYS A 449 7.59 -8.37 -12.09
C LYS A 449 8.91 -7.61 -12.12
N GLN A 450 8.88 -6.32 -11.81
CA GLN A 450 10.07 -5.44 -11.78
C GLN A 450 11.04 -5.81 -10.66
N ALA A 451 10.55 -6.22 -9.48
CA ALA A 451 11.37 -6.71 -8.37
C ALA A 451 12.16 -8.00 -8.71
N GLY A 452 11.71 -8.76 -9.71
CA GLY A 452 12.43 -9.92 -10.25
C GLY A 452 12.29 -11.21 -9.42
N ARG A 453 13.13 -12.21 -9.74
CA ARG A 453 13.09 -13.52 -9.06
C ARG A 453 13.56 -13.44 -7.61
N ASP A 454 14.47 -12.53 -7.30
CA ASP A 454 15.00 -12.29 -5.94
C ASP A 454 14.22 -11.17 -5.23
N ALA A 455 12.91 -11.10 -5.46
CA ALA A 455 12.03 -10.11 -4.85
C ALA A 455 12.07 -10.16 -3.32
N SER A 456 11.83 -9.00 -2.73
CA SER A 456 11.63 -8.75 -1.31
C SER A 456 10.59 -7.63 -1.16
N ARG A 457 10.09 -7.39 0.05
CA ARG A 457 9.21 -6.26 0.34
C ARG A 457 9.89 -4.93 0.00
N GLU A 458 11.18 -4.79 0.33
CA GLU A 458 12.01 -3.64 -0.06
C GLU A 458 12.04 -3.45 -1.58
N LYS A 459 12.34 -4.51 -2.36
CA LYS A 459 12.38 -4.43 -3.82
C LYS A 459 11.01 -4.15 -4.44
N LEU A 460 9.92 -4.65 -3.83
CA LEU A 460 8.58 -4.29 -4.24
C LEU A 460 8.31 -2.80 -4.04
N VAL A 461 8.66 -2.25 -2.87
CA VAL A 461 8.51 -0.81 -2.58
C VAL A 461 9.31 0.02 -3.59
N SER A 462 10.59 -0.31 -3.81
CA SER A 462 11.42 0.40 -4.79
C SER A 462 10.90 0.27 -6.23
N ALA A 463 10.39 -0.90 -6.61
CA ALA A 463 9.78 -1.11 -7.93
C ALA A 463 8.52 -0.26 -8.10
N LEU A 464 7.65 -0.21 -7.09
CA LEU A 464 6.45 0.62 -7.11
C LEU A 464 6.81 2.12 -7.16
N GLU A 465 7.84 2.57 -6.42
CA GLU A 465 8.35 3.94 -6.51
C GLU A 465 8.89 4.31 -7.89
N GLY A 466 9.41 3.33 -8.64
CA GLY A 466 9.90 3.52 -10.00
C GLY A 466 8.81 3.56 -11.08
N LEU A 467 7.53 3.37 -10.72
CA LEU A 467 6.44 3.36 -11.69
C LEU A 467 6.12 4.77 -12.19
N HIS A 468 6.24 4.95 -13.50
CA HIS A 468 5.88 6.16 -14.22
C HIS A 468 4.90 5.84 -15.34
N ASP A 469 3.90 6.71 -15.52
CA ASP A 469 2.85 6.60 -16.54
C ASP A 469 2.27 5.17 -16.68
N PHE A 470 2.08 4.49 -15.55
CA PHE A 470 1.59 3.13 -15.49
C PHE A 470 0.11 3.08 -15.90
N ASP A 471 -0.18 2.30 -16.94
CA ASP A 471 -1.52 2.09 -17.47
C ASP A 471 -2.16 0.83 -16.86
N THR A 472 -3.19 1.03 -16.03
CA THR A 472 -4.00 -0.06 -15.48
C THR A 472 -5.04 -0.59 -16.48
N GLY A 473 -5.29 0.18 -17.55
CA GLY A 473 -6.34 -0.02 -18.53
C GLY A 473 -7.72 0.48 -18.11
N LEU A 474 -7.90 0.95 -16.88
CA LEU A 474 -9.21 1.34 -16.31
C LEU A 474 -9.23 2.73 -15.68
N THR A 475 -8.09 3.42 -15.68
CA THR A 475 -7.90 4.73 -15.06
C THR A 475 -7.01 5.60 -15.94
N PRO A 476 -6.91 6.91 -15.69
CA PRO A 476 -5.79 7.70 -16.15
C PRO A 476 -4.43 7.08 -15.75
N LEU A 477 -3.37 7.48 -16.45
CA LEU A 477 -2.01 6.98 -16.19
C LEU A 477 -1.56 7.33 -14.77
N MET A 478 -1.07 6.31 -14.06
CA MET A 478 -0.63 6.43 -12.67
C MET A 478 0.88 6.68 -12.62
N SER A 479 1.33 7.44 -11.62
CA SER A 479 2.77 7.56 -11.36
C SER A 479 3.03 7.60 -9.87
N PHE A 480 4.11 6.96 -9.47
CA PHE A 480 4.62 6.94 -8.11
C PHE A 480 6.04 7.51 -8.09
N GLY A 481 6.60 7.63 -6.90
CA GLY A 481 7.95 8.16 -6.68
C GLY A 481 8.34 8.05 -5.21
N PRO A 482 9.62 8.26 -4.88
CA PRO A 482 10.03 8.44 -3.49
C PRO A 482 9.21 9.55 -2.84
N GLY A 483 8.43 9.22 -1.80
CA GLY A 483 7.52 10.15 -1.12
C GLY A 483 6.20 10.45 -1.85
N ARG A 484 6.00 9.95 -3.07
CA ARG A 484 4.71 10.05 -3.79
C ARG A 484 3.98 8.70 -3.73
N ARG A 485 2.99 8.65 -2.85
CA ARG A 485 2.20 7.43 -2.55
C ARG A 485 0.81 7.39 -3.17
N LEU A 486 0.39 8.47 -3.83
CA LEU A 486 -0.83 8.52 -4.63
C LEU A 486 -0.47 8.40 -6.12
N GLY A 487 -0.97 7.33 -6.76
CA GLY A 487 -0.79 7.08 -8.19
C GLY A 487 -1.48 8.14 -9.04
N LEU A 488 -2.68 8.53 -8.61
CA LEU A 488 -3.51 9.58 -9.19
C LEU A 488 -3.68 10.73 -8.19
N SER A 489 -3.72 11.98 -8.69
CA SER A 489 -3.82 13.17 -7.84
C SER A 489 -4.78 14.20 -8.44
N GLY A 490 -5.99 13.80 -8.80
CA GLY A 490 -6.93 14.68 -9.52
C GLY A 490 -8.27 14.01 -9.77
N ALA A 491 -9.11 14.63 -10.58
CA ALA A 491 -10.42 14.08 -10.92
C ALA A 491 -10.93 14.56 -12.28
N HIS A 492 -11.83 13.78 -12.87
CA HIS A 492 -12.82 14.24 -13.83
C HIS A 492 -13.97 14.91 -13.09
N ILE A 493 -14.61 15.91 -13.71
CA ILE A 493 -15.80 16.54 -13.13
C ILE A 493 -17.03 16.17 -13.95
N VAL A 494 -18.04 15.62 -13.27
CA VAL A 494 -19.28 15.16 -13.87
C VAL A 494 -20.45 15.91 -13.26
N THR A 495 -21.39 16.39 -14.08
CA THR A 495 -22.69 16.87 -13.62
C THR A 495 -23.79 15.88 -13.96
N VAL A 496 -24.86 15.88 -13.16
CA VAL A 496 -25.93 14.89 -13.24
C VAL A 496 -27.24 15.56 -13.63
N ASP A 497 -27.90 15.00 -14.64
CA ASP A 497 -29.28 15.33 -15.02
C ASP A 497 -30.20 14.28 -14.41
N LEU A 498 -30.87 14.66 -13.33
CA LEU A 498 -31.56 13.72 -12.42
C LEU A 498 -32.81 13.06 -13.01
N PRO A 499 -33.70 13.76 -13.77
CA PRO A 499 -34.87 13.13 -14.38
C PRO A 499 -34.53 11.95 -15.29
N ASP A 500 -33.48 12.09 -16.12
CA ASP A 500 -33.06 11.07 -17.07
C ASP A 500 -31.89 10.20 -16.56
N GLN A 501 -31.40 10.49 -15.34
CA GLN A 501 -30.19 9.90 -14.75
C GLN A 501 -28.98 9.91 -15.69
N ARG A 502 -28.82 11.01 -16.44
CA ARG A 502 -27.73 11.18 -17.40
C ARG A 502 -26.55 11.88 -16.76
N PHE A 503 -25.37 11.31 -16.94
CA PHE A 503 -24.10 11.84 -16.45
C PHE A 503 -23.38 12.55 -17.59
N TYR A 504 -22.96 13.80 -17.36
CA TYR A 504 -22.24 14.60 -18.33
C TYR A 504 -20.85 14.93 -17.80
N LEU A 505 -19.82 14.48 -18.51
CA LEU A 505 -18.45 14.91 -18.28
C LEU A 505 -18.33 16.39 -18.67
N VAL A 506 -18.09 17.26 -17.69
CA VAL A 506 -17.99 18.71 -17.88
C VAL A 506 -16.55 19.21 -17.78
N ALA A 507 -15.66 18.44 -17.16
CA ALA A 507 -14.22 18.65 -17.26
C ALA A 507 -13.49 17.30 -17.31
N PRO A 508 -12.53 17.12 -18.23
CA PRO A 508 -11.68 15.93 -18.27
C PRO A 508 -10.79 15.85 -17.02
N TYR A 509 -10.05 14.74 -16.88
CA TYR A 509 -9.15 14.55 -15.76
C TYR A 509 -8.18 15.71 -15.67
N LYS A 510 -8.11 16.34 -14.50
CA LYS A 510 -7.12 17.36 -14.21
C LYS A 510 -6.36 16.99 -12.93
N PRO A 511 -5.04 16.75 -13.00
CA PRO A 511 -4.24 16.59 -11.80
C PRO A 511 -4.18 17.93 -11.05
N VAL A 512 -4.24 17.85 -9.73
CA VAL A 512 -3.95 18.94 -8.82
C VAL A 512 -2.47 18.87 -8.46
N VAL A 513 -1.85 20.03 -8.32
CA VAL A 513 -0.46 20.11 -7.86
C VAL A 513 -0.43 19.64 -6.41
N ALA A 514 0.47 18.69 -6.10
CA ALA A 514 0.76 18.34 -4.72
C ALA A 514 1.29 19.60 -4.01
N THR A 515 0.44 20.27 -3.24
CA THR A 515 0.91 21.27 -2.29
C THR A 515 1.71 20.53 -1.21
N PRO A 516 2.95 20.96 -0.91
CA PRO A 516 3.82 20.30 0.05
C PRO A 516 3.23 20.27 1.47
#